data_AF-A0A1C7D8K9-F1
#
_entry.id   AF-A0A1C7D8K9-F1
#
_cell.length_a   1.000
_cell.length_b   1.000
_cell.length_c   1.000
_cell.angle_alpha   90.00
_cell.angle_beta   90.00
_cell.angle_gamma   90.00
#
_symmetry.space_group_name_H-M   'P 1'
#
loop_
_entity.id
_entity.type
_entity.pdbx_description
1 polymer ?
#
loop_
_entity_poly.entity_id
_entity_poly.type
_entity_poly.pdbx_seq_one_letter_code
_entity_poly.pdbx_strand_id
1 'polypeptide(L)'
;MKFASLLVAALLVAAPSAALAQDAADKSAVLDCPMQRTTPGLAQRIADVITPGNGTDDIGEPRMAELVTVVSGCAREHGIAEAKVETYALYYLSRMMREEGARQLQALGIPLEAIHRALDVGPGRANPLSLRVTPAQTDDLITLLDAAGVDVMSISDGTFRVIGIYAASIAGETNYASALE
;
A
#
# COMPACT_ATOMS: atom_id res chain seq x y z
N MET A 1 -69.05 -1.14 -25.69
CA MET A 1 -68.00 -0.17 -25.28
C MET A 1 -66.70 -0.95 -25.14
N LYS A 2 -65.67 -0.59 -25.90
CA LYS A 2 -64.35 -1.22 -25.94
C LYS A 2 -63.49 -0.63 -24.80
N PHE A 3 -62.93 -1.47 -23.93
CA PHE A 3 -61.82 -1.05 -23.06
C PHE A 3 -60.56 -1.81 -23.48
N ALA A 4 -59.56 -1.02 -23.82
CA ALA A 4 -58.33 -1.41 -24.47
C ALA A 4 -57.36 -2.09 -23.49
N SER A 5 -56.72 -3.14 -23.99
CA SER A 5 -55.52 -3.76 -23.43
C SER A 5 -54.40 -2.73 -23.27
N LEU A 6 -53.79 -2.66 -22.09
CA LEU A 6 -52.48 -2.04 -21.84
C LEU A 6 -51.85 -2.80 -20.67
N LEU A 7 -51.11 -3.86 -20.97
CA LEU A 7 -50.21 -4.48 -20.00
C LEU A 7 -48.79 -4.05 -20.39
N VAL A 8 -48.22 -3.27 -19.49
CA VAL A 8 -46.95 -2.54 -19.58
C VAL A 8 -45.80 -3.53 -19.73
N ALA A 9 -45.04 -3.40 -20.82
CA ALA A 9 -43.73 -4.00 -20.94
C ALA A 9 -42.76 -3.23 -20.02
N ALA A 10 -42.48 -3.79 -18.84
CA ALA A 10 -41.41 -3.34 -17.98
C ALA A 10 -40.07 -3.70 -18.64
N LEU A 11 -39.53 -2.78 -19.43
CA LEU A 11 -38.14 -2.82 -19.88
C LEU A 11 -37.24 -2.73 -18.64
N LEU A 12 -36.55 -3.83 -18.32
CA LEU A 12 -35.41 -3.80 -17.42
C LEU A 12 -34.37 -2.84 -17.98
N VAL A 13 -34.26 -1.66 -17.38
CA VAL A 13 -33.10 -0.79 -17.54
C VAL A 13 -31.95 -1.49 -16.83
N ALA A 14 -31.17 -2.27 -17.58
CA ALA A 14 -29.92 -2.84 -17.09
C ALA A 14 -28.99 -1.69 -16.70
N ALA A 15 -28.79 -1.52 -15.40
CA ALA A 15 -27.95 -0.47 -14.86
C ALA A 15 -26.48 -0.70 -15.29
N PRO A 16 -25.79 0.31 -15.86
CA PRO A 16 -24.36 0.22 -16.20
C PRO A 16 -23.44 0.00 -14.97
N SER A 17 -24.00 0.01 -13.76
CA SER A 17 -23.29 -0.15 -12.50
C SER A 17 -22.73 -1.56 -12.26
N ALA A 18 -23.30 -2.61 -12.87
CA ALA A 18 -22.84 -3.98 -12.64
C ALA A 18 -21.51 -4.29 -13.34
N ALA A 19 -21.29 -3.77 -14.56
CA ALA A 19 -20.05 -3.97 -15.30
C ALA A 19 -18.86 -3.24 -14.65
N LEU A 20 -19.06 -1.99 -14.21
CA LEU A 20 -18.03 -1.21 -13.50
C LEU A 20 -17.66 -1.83 -12.15
N ALA A 21 -18.61 -2.45 -11.45
CA ALA A 21 -18.35 -3.15 -10.21
C ALA A 21 -17.55 -4.45 -10.42
N GLN A 22 -17.81 -5.17 -11.52
CA GLN A 22 -17.02 -6.36 -11.90
C GLN A 22 -15.58 -5.99 -12.27
N ASP A 23 -15.38 -4.98 -13.11
CA ASP A 23 -14.03 -4.55 -13.51
C ASP A 23 -13.19 -4.08 -12.31
N ALA A 24 -13.81 -3.38 -11.35
CA ALA A 24 -13.15 -2.97 -10.12
C ALA A 24 -12.85 -4.16 -9.19
N ALA A 25 -13.76 -5.12 -9.07
CA ALA A 25 -13.56 -6.33 -8.27
C ALA A 25 -12.46 -7.22 -8.85
N ASP A 26 -12.43 -7.38 -10.17
CA ASP A 26 -11.40 -8.14 -10.88
C ASP A 26 -10.03 -7.48 -10.72
N LYS A 27 -9.95 -6.15 -10.86
CA LYS A 27 -8.72 -5.39 -10.57
C LYS A 27 -8.25 -5.55 -9.12
N SER A 28 -9.17 -5.48 -8.15
CA SER A 28 -8.84 -5.70 -6.74
C SER A 28 -8.28 -7.10 -6.52
N ALA A 29 -8.94 -8.13 -7.07
CA ALA A 29 -8.51 -9.52 -6.93
C ALA A 29 -7.10 -9.75 -7.49
N VAL A 30 -6.77 -9.14 -8.64
CA VAL A 30 -5.42 -9.18 -9.21
C VAL A 30 -4.40 -8.53 -8.28
N LEU A 31 -4.68 -7.33 -7.76
CA LEU A 31 -3.76 -6.61 -6.87
C LEU A 31 -3.64 -7.25 -5.47
N ASP A 32 -4.69 -7.94 -5.01
CA ASP A 32 -4.75 -8.58 -3.69
C ASP A 32 -4.13 -9.98 -3.66
N CYS A 33 -3.99 -10.66 -4.80
CA CYS A 33 -3.51 -12.06 -4.86
C CYS A 33 -2.22 -12.31 -4.04
N PRO A 34 -1.16 -11.47 -4.13
CA PRO A 34 0.07 -11.74 -3.41
C PRO A 34 -0.11 -11.58 -1.89
N MET A 35 -0.94 -10.62 -1.42
CA MET A 35 -1.25 -10.45 0.00
C MET A 35 -1.92 -11.70 0.59
N GLN A 36 -2.81 -12.35 -0.19
CA GLN A 36 -3.52 -13.55 0.24
C GLN A 36 -2.64 -14.80 0.27
N ARG A 37 -1.57 -14.84 -0.52
CA ARG A 37 -0.67 -16.00 -0.68
C ARG A 37 0.60 -15.92 0.14
N THR A 38 0.93 -14.74 0.63
CA THR A 38 2.13 -14.56 1.44
C THR A 38 1.97 -15.19 2.82
N THR A 39 3.03 -15.88 3.24
CA THR A 39 3.11 -16.48 4.56
C THR A 39 3.03 -15.41 5.67
N PRO A 40 2.29 -15.67 6.76
CA PRO A 40 2.31 -14.79 7.92
C PRO A 40 3.74 -14.44 8.37
N GLY A 41 3.94 -13.16 8.70
CA GLY A 41 5.22 -12.63 9.17
C GLY A 41 6.27 -12.37 8.08
N LEU A 42 6.02 -12.64 6.80
CA LEU A 42 6.98 -12.28 5.74
C LEU A 42 7.26 -10.77 5.73
N ALA A 43 6.22 -9.95 5.90
CA ALA A 43 6.34 -8.49 5.99
C ALA A 43 7.31 -8.04 7.08
N GLN A 44 7.14 -8.56 8.30
CA GLN A 44 8.05 -8.28 9.41
C GLN A 44 9.47 -8.75 9.10
N ARG A 45 9.64 -9.97 8.58
CA ARG A 45 10.97 -10.48 8.22
C ARG A 45 11.66 -9.64 7.15
N ILE A 46 10.93 -9.09 6.18
CA ILE A 46 11.49 -8.19 5.16
C ILE A 46 11.83 -6.84 5.80
N ALA A 47 10.94 -6.26 6.60
CA ALA A 47 11.15 -5.00 7.30
C ALA A 47 12.38 -5.03 8.23
N ASP A 48 12.61 -6.17 8.89
CA ASP A 48 13.80 -6.40 9.70
C ASP A 48 15.06 -6.23 8.85
N VAL A 49 15.15 -6.81 7.64
CA VAL A 49 16.35 -6.69 6.78
C VAL A 49 16.55 -5.26 6.28
N ILE A 50 15.48 -4.54 5.96
CA ILE A 50 15.54 -3.18 5.38
C ILE A 50 15.90 -2.13 6.44
N THR A 51 15.90 -2.47 7.73
CA THR A 51 16.20 -1.57 8.85
C THR A 51 17.62 -1.83 9.39
N PRO A 52 18.67 -1.09 8.97
CA PRO A 52 20.04 -1.28 9.45
C PRO A 52 20.19 -1.24 10.98
N GLY A 53 20.88 -2.24 11.53
CA GLY A 53 21.15 -2.43 12.97
C GLY A 53 21.29 -3.90 13.40
N ASN A 54 20.93 -4.82 12.50
CA ASN A 54 20.89 -6.27 12.71
C ASN A 54 21.88 -7.07 11.85
N GLY A 55 22.82 -6.39 11.18
CA GLY A 55 24.13 -6.96 10.84
C GLY A 55 24.17 -8.12 9.85
N THR A 56 23.32 -8.16 8.82
CA THR A 56 23.39 -9.24 7.84
C THR A 56 23.25 -8.75 6.41
N ASP A 57 24.39 -8.60 5.73
CA ASP A 57 24.51 -8.32 4.30
C ASP A 57 24.03 -9.49 3.40
N ASP A 58 23.56 -10.61 3.98
CA ASP A 58 23.31 -11.87 3.26
C ASP A 58 21.95 -12.55 3.56
N ILE A 59 21.06 -11.89 4.33
CA ILE A 59 19.74 -12.47 4.72
C ILE A 59 18.56 -11.94 3.88
N GLY A 60 18.81 -10.98 2.99
CA GLY A 60 17.80 -10.42 2.09
C GLY A 60 17.33 -11.39 1.00
N GLU A 61 18.24 -12.18 0.43
CA GLU A 61 17.94 -12.99 -0.77
C GLU A 61 16.85 -14.05 -0.56
N PRO A 62 16.83 -14.87 0.51
CA PRO A 62 15.81 -15.91 0.66
C PRO A 62 14.41 -15.31 0.87
N ARG A 63 14.33 -14.18 1.57
CA ARG A 63 13.06 -13.49 1.88
C ARG A 63 12.51 -12.78 0.66
N MET A 64 13.39 -12.14 -0.11
CA MET A 64 13.03 -11.56 -1.41
C MET A 64 12.71 -12.65 -2.45
N ALA A 65 13.31 -13.83 -2.37
CA ALA A 65 12.96 -14.97 -3.23
C ALA A 65 11.55 -15.50 -2.94
N GLU A 66 11.13 -15.56 -1.67
CA GLU A 66 9.75 -15.89 -1.28
C GLU A 66 8.77 -14.87 -1.90
N LEU A 67 9.07 -13.59 -1.76
CA LEU A 67 8.31 -12.49 -2.37
C LEU A 67 8.19 -12.63 -3.89
N VAL A 68 9.31 -12.81 -4.58
CA VAL A 68 9.38 -12.97 -6.05
C VAL A 68 8.56 -14.18 -6.49
N THR A 69 8.62 -15.29 -5.76
CA THR A 69 7.86 -16.51 -6.07
C THR A 69 6.35 -16.27 -5.99
N VAL A 70 5.89 -15.63 -4.91
CA VAL A 70 4.47 -15.31 -4.71
C VAL A 70 3.97 -14.35 -5.80
N VAL A 71 4.69 -13.26 -6.03
CA VAL A 71 4.33 -12.25 -7.03
C VAL A 71 4.30 -12.84 -8.43
N SER A 72 5.33 -13.59 -8.83
CA SER A 72 5.40 -14.20 -10.17
C SER A 72 4.28 -15.23 -10.39
N GLY A 73 3.90 -15.96 -9.34
CA GLY A 73 2.76 -16.88 -9.36
C GLY A 73 1.45 -16.15 -9.66
N CYS A 74 1.16 -15.09 -8.92
CA CYS A 74 -0.03 -14.26 -9.13
C CYS A 74 -0.02 -13.55 -10.49
N ALA A 75 1.13 -13.00 -10.89
CA ALA A 75 1.28 -12.33 -12.19
C ALA A 75 0.92 -13.25 -13.35
N ARG A 76 1.42 -14.50 -13.33
CA ARG A 76 1.12 -15.51 -14.35
C ARG A 76 -0.36 -15.93 -14.34
N GLU A 77 -0.93 -16.12 -13.16
CA GLU A 77 -2.34 -16.53 -13.01
C GLU A 77 -3.31 -15.47 -13.56
N HIS A 78 -2.99 -14.20 -13.36
CA HIS A 78 -3.82 -13.09 -13.79
C HIS A 78 -3.41 -12.48 -15.14
N GLY A 79 -2.44 -13.08 -15.83
CA GLY A 79 -2.00 -12.62 -17.15
C GLY A 79 -1.37 -11.22 -17.15
N ILE A 80 -0.71 -10.83 -16.05
CA ILE A 80 0.09 -9.60 -16.00
C ILE A 80 1.20 -9.69 -17.06
N ALA A 81 1.27 -8.69 -17.93
CA ALA A 81 2.30 -8.62 -18.97
C ALA A 81 3.70 -8.65 -18.35
N GLU A 82 4.65 -9.34 -18.99
CA GLU A 82 6.02 -9.49 -18.50
C GLU A 82 6.67 -8.13 -18.16
N ALA A 83 6.46 -7.13 -19.01
CA ALA A 83 6.95 -5.76 -18.81
C ALA A 83 6.35 -5.04 -17.58
N LYS A 84 5.25 -5.55 -17.00
CA LYS A 84 4.60 -5.00 -15.80
C LYS A 84 4.90 -5.82 -14.53
N VAL A 85 5.61 -6.95 -14.62
CA VAL A 85 5.86 -7.83 -13.47
C VAL A 85 6.70 -7.14 -12.38
N GLU A 86 7.72 -6.38 -12.77
CA GLU A 86 8.53 -5.62 -11.81
C GLU A 86 7.69 -4.55 -11.09
N THR A 87 6.90 -3.77 -11.82
CA THR A 87 5.96 -2.79 -11.25
C THR A 87 4.97 -3.45 -10.30
N TYR A 88 4.47 -4.64 -10.64
CA TYR A 88 3.57 -5.41 -9.80
C TYR A 88 4.25 -5.92 -8.51
N ALA A 89 5.52 -6.34 -8.60
CA ALA A 89 6.33 -6.69 -7.44
C ALA A 89 6.56 -5.49 -6.51
N LEU A 90 6.88 -4.32 -7.08
CA LEU A 90 7.12 -3.09 -6.32
C LEU A 90 5.84 -2.54 -5.68
N TYR A 91 4.70 -2.61 -6.39
CA TYR A 91 3.38 -2.35 -5.82
C TYR A 91 3.15 -3.20 -4.57
N TYR A 92 3.37 -4.51 -4.70
CA TYR A 92 3.12 -5.45 -3.61
C TYR A 92 4.07 -5.26 -2.42
N LEU A 93 5.37 -5.08 -2.68
CA LEU A 93 6.36 -4.78 -1.65
C LEU A 93 5.99 -3.50 -0.89
N SER A 94 5.59 -2.46 -1.62
CA SER A 94 5.15 -1.19 -1.03
C SER A 94 3.93 -1.40 -0.13
N ARG A 95 2.91 -2.11 -0.61
CA ARG A 95 1.72 -2.40 0.21
C ARG A 95 2.05 -3.18 1.49
N MET A 96 2.87 -4.23 1.36
CA MET A 96 3.32 -5.05 2.49
C MET A 96 4.06 -4.21 3.55
N MET A 97 4.99 -3.35 3.11
CA MET A 97 5.75 -2.48 3.99
C MET A 97 4.89 -1.36 4.60
N ARG A 98 3.88 -0.87 3.88
CA ARG A 98 2.90 0.08 4.43
C ARG A 98 2.12 -0.56 5.57
N GLU A 99 1.59 -1.77 5.38
CA GLU A 99 0.79 -2.46 6.40
C GLU A 99 1.62 -2.81 7.65
N GLU A 100 2.84 -3.31 7.46
CA GLU A 100 3.74 -3.61 8.57
C GLU A 100 4.24 -2.36 9.29
N GLY A 101 4.60 -1.31 8.55
CA GLY A 101 4.97 -0.02 9.13
C GLY A 101 3.83 0.61 9.92
N ALA A 102 2.60 0.59 9.38
CA ALA A 102 1.41 1.05 10.10
C ALA A 102 1.24 0.31 11.43
N ARG A 103 1.34 -1.02 11.41
CA ARG A 103 1.21 -1.87 12.60
C ARG A 103 2.26 -1.51 13.66
N GLN A 104 3.53 -1.37 13.26
CA GLN A 104 4.62 -1.01 14.17
C GLN A 104 4.42 0.38 14.79
N LEU A 105 4.09 1.38 13.98
CA LEU A 105 3.91 2.76 14.42
C LEU A 105 2.69 2.90 15.35
N GLN A 106 1.57 2.24 15.02
CA GLN A 106 0.39 2.21 15.87
C GLN A 106 0.66 1.55 17.23
N ALA A 107 1.46 0.48 17.26
CA ALA A 107 1.87 -0.17 18.51
C ALA A 107 2.72 0.75 19.41
N LEU A 108 3.39 1.74 18.82
CA LEU A 108 4.16 2.78 19.52
C LEU A 108 3.32 4.02 19.84
N GLY A 109 2.02 4.02 19.53
CA GLY A 109 1.15 5.19 19.73
C GLY A 109 1.40 6.34 18.76
N ILE A 110 2.10 6.10 17.65
CA ILE A 110 2.39 7.13 16.65
C ILE A 110 1.17 7.29 15.70
N PRO A 111 0.56 8.48 15.63
CA PRO A 111 -0.59 8.71 14.77
C PRO A 111 -0.17 8.78 13.29
N LEU A 112 -0.66 7.84 12.49
CA LEU A 112 -0.32 7.74 11.05
C LEU A 112 -0.71 9.02 10.27
N GLU A 113 -1.80 9.68 10.66
CA GLU A 113 -2.24 10.93 10.03
C GLU A 113 -1.23 12.08 10.20
N ALA A 114 -0.47 12.11 11.31
CA ALA A 114 0.61 13.08 11.47
C ALA A 114 1.70 12.88 10.40
N ILE A 115 2.06 11.62 10.15
CA ILE A 115 3.03 11.24 9.12
C ILE A 115 2.50 11.59 7.74
N HIS A 116 1.24 11.24 7.45
CA HIS A 116 0.62 11.57 6.17
C HIS A 116 0.70 13.07 5.89
N ARG A 117 0.37 13.91 6.88
CA ARG A 117 0.34 15.37 6.74
C ARG A 117 1.72 15.96 6.59
N ALA A 118 2.64 15.60 7.47
CA ALA A 118 4.00 16.13 7.41
C ALA A 118 4.72 15.75 6.12
N LEU A 119 4.51 14.54 5.61
CA LEU A 119 5.26 14.00 4.48
C LEU A 119 4.51 14.05 3.15
N ASP A 120 3.29 14.58 3.15
CA ASP A 120 2.41 14.70 1.98
C ASP A 120 2.21 13.36 1.23
N VAL A 121 1.91 12.32 2.00
CA VAL A 121 1.65 10.95 1.51
C VAL A 121 0.25 10.49 1.87
N GLY A 122 -0.42 9.77 0.95
CA GLY A 122 -1.77 9.24 1.10
C GLY A 122 -2.74 9.69 0.01
N PRO A 123 -4.04 9.32 0.12
CA PRO A 123 -5.04 9.67 -0.88
C PRO A 123 -5.16 11.18 -1.09
N GLY A 124 -5.12 11.62 -2.34
CA GLY A 124 -5.26 13.03 -2.73
C GLY A 124 -4.03 13.92 -2.46
N ARG A 125 -2.88 13.33 -2.12
CA ARG A 125 -1.62 14.03 -1.78
C ARG A 125 -0.55 13.84 -2.85
N ALA A 126 0.58 14.55 -2.77
CA ALA A 126 1.60 14.50 -3.81
C ALA A 126 2.30 13.15 -3.95
N ASN A 127 2.42 12.37 -2.87
CA ASN A 127 3.03 11.03 -2.87
C ASN A 127 4.42 10.99 -3.54
N PRO A 128 5.39 11.79 -3.06
CA PRO A 128 6.71 11.85 -3.67
C PRO A 128 7.43 10.49 -3.57
N LEU A 129 7.87 9.94 -4.71
CA LEU A 129 8.64 8.68 -4.76
C LEU A 129 9.99 8.78 -4.04
N SER A 130 10.62 9.96 -4.07
CA SER A 130 11.82 10.23 -3.28
C SER A 130 11.43 10.94 -2.00
N LEU A 131 11.46 10.22 -0.88
CA LEU A 131 11.30 10.81 0.45
C LEU A 131 12.59 11.45 0.93
N ARG A 132 13.03 12.46 0.18
CA ARG A 132 13.97 13.42 0.73
C ARG A 132 13.18 14.33 1.66
N VAL A 133 13.08 13.93 2.93
CA VAL A 133 12.43 14.72 3.97
C VAL A 133 13.17 16.05 4.10
N THR A 134 12.45 17.14 3.85
CA THR A 134 13.00 18.50 4.01
C THR A 134 13.00 18.91 5.47
N PRO A 135 13.82 19.90 5.89
CA PRO A 135 13.77 20.42 7.25
C PRO A 135 12.36 20.89 7.66
N ALA A 136 11.62 21.54 6.76
CA ALA A 136 10.25 21.96 7.01
C ALA A 136 9.31 20.77 7.31
N GLN A 137 9.41 19.68 6.54
CA GLN A 137 8.62 18.47 6.80
C GLN A 137 9.02 17.78 8.10
N THR A 138 10.30 17.83 8.49
CA THR A 138 10.75 17.36 9.80
C THR A 138 10.13 18.19 10.92
N ASP A 139 10.17 19.52 10.82
CA ASP A 139 9.58 20.44 11.80
C ASP A 139 8.06 20.24 11.92
N ASP A 140 7.36 20.06 10.79
CA ASP A 140 5.94 19.74 10.75
C ASP A 140 5.63 18.40 11.41
N LEU A 141 6.44 17.37 11.14
CA LEU A 141 6.28 16.06 11.77
C LEU A 141 6.44 16.15 13.29
N ILE A 142 7.50 16.83 13.76
CA ILE A 142 7.73 17.05 15.20
C ILE A 142 6.52 17.76 15.82
N THR A 143 6.07 18.85 15.21
CA THR A 143 4.93 19.65 15.68
C THR A 143 3.65 18.82 15.76
N LEU A 144 3.37 18.00 14.75
CA LEU A 144 2.16 17.18 14.69
C LEU A 144 2.19 16.01 15.68
N LEU A 145 3.37 15.44 15.94
CA LEU A 145 3.55 14.38 16.93
C LEU A 145 3.45 14.92 18.36
N ASP A 146 4.09 16.06 18.65
CA ASP A 146 3.98 16.74 19.95
C ASP A 146 2.54 17.14 20.26
N ALA A 147 1.82 17.71 19.28
CA ALA A 147 0.40 18.02 19.40
C ALA A 147 -0.49 16.79 19.64
N ALA A 148 -0.02 15.59 19.27
CA ALA A 148 -0.69 14.32 19.55
C ALA A 148 -0.26 13.67 20.88
N GLY A 149 0.59 14.34 21.66
CA GLY A 149 1.11 13.86 22.94
C GLY A 149 2.23 12.82 22.81
N VAL A 150 2.87 12.72 21.65
CA VAL A 150 4.03 11.85 21.46
C VAL A 150 5.29 12.61 21.84
N ASP A 151 6.06 12.09 22.80
CA ASP A 151 7.38 12.64 23.14
C ASP A 151 8.38 12.33 22.02
N VAL A 152 8.53 13.28 21.10
CA VAL A 152 9.38 13.14 19.92
C VAL A 152 10.85 12.96 20.29
N MET A 153 11.29 13.51 21.43
CA MET A 153 12.67 13.39 21.89
C MET A 153 12.99 11.97 22.41
N SER A 154 11.96 11.18 22.71
CA SER A 154 12.09 9.77 23.12
C SER A 154 12.05 8.78 21.93
N ILE A 155 11.71 9.25 20.73
CA ILE A 155 11.61 8.41 19.53
C ILE A 155 13.02 7.97 19.12
N SER A 156 13.21 6.66 18.98
CA SER A 156 14.48 6.08 18.54
C SER A 156 14.71 6.28 17.03
N ASP A 157 15.99 6.29 16.60
CA ASP A 157 16.36 6.30 15.17
C ASP A 157 15.68 5.18 14.38
N GLY A 158 15.54 4.00 15.00
CA GLY A 158 14.83 2.87 14.40
C GLY A 158 13.36 3.20 14.13
N THR A 159 12.70 3.90 15.04
CA THR A 159 11.31 4.33 14.86
C THR A 159 11.19 5.39 13.77
N PHE A 160 12.10 6.37 13.70
CA PHE A 160 12.16 7.31 12.59
C PHE A 160 12.36 6.62 11.23
N ARG A 161 13.17 5.54 11.20
CA ARG A 161 13.30 4.74 9.98
C ARG A 161 12.00 4.05 9.59
N VAL A 162 11.25 3.51 10.55
CA VAL A 162 9.92 2.93 10.28
C VAL A 162 8.96 3.99 9.73
N ILE A 163 8.98 5.23 10.27
CA ILE A 163 8.21 6.36 9.71
C ILE A 163 8.56 6.59 8.24
N GLY A 164 9.85 6.62 7.92
CA GLY A 164 10.34 6.81 6.55
C GLY A 164 9.92 5.67 5.62
N ILE A 165 10.10 4.42 6.02
CA ILE A 165 9.69 3.23 5.25
C ILE A 165 8.18 3.25 5.02
N TYR A 166 7.39 3.52 6.07
CA TYR A 166 5.93 3.59 5.99
C TYR A 166 5.47 4.64 4.99
N ALA A 167 6.03 5.86 5.05
CA ALA A 167 5.72 6.90 4.09
C ALA A 167 6.15 6.53 2.67
N ALA A 168 7.32 5.91 2.50
CA ALA A 168 7.85 5.52 1.17
C ALA A 168 6.93 4.51 0.52
N SER A 169 6.43 3.61 1.34
CA SER A 169 5.53 2.54 0.97
C SER A 169 4.17 3.06 0.51
N ILE A 170 3.64 4.11 1.14
CA ILE A 170 2.41 4.77 0.67
C ILE A 170 2.62 5.39 -0.72
N ALA A 171 3.73 6.13 -0.88
CA ALA A 171 4.05 6.77 -2.15
C ALA A 171 4.28 5.71 -3.25
N GLY A 172 5.06 4.68 -2.97
CA GLY A 172 5.32 3.57 -3.87
C GLY A 172 4.03 2.87 -4.30
N GLU A 173 3.20 2.44 -3.34
CA GLU A 173 1.95 1.75 -3.64
C GLU A 173 1.03 2.58 -4.54
N THR A 174 0.87 3.88 -4.24
CA THR A 174 0.03 4.79 -5.02
C THR A 174 0.53 4.93 -6.46
N ASN A 175 1.83 5.15 -6.63
CA ASN A 175 2.45 5.36 -7.93
C ASN A 175 2.48 4.06 -8.78
N TYR A 176 2.82 2.91 -8.16
CA TYR A 176 2.86 1.64 -8.87
C TYR A 176 1.47 1.11 -9.22
N ALA A 177 0.46 1.34 -8.36
CA ALA A 177 -0.93 1.01 -8.71
C ALA A 177 -1.37 1.73 -9.99
N SER A 178 -1.06 3.03 -10.09
CA SER A 178 -1.37 3.84 -11.27
C SER A 178 -0.63 3.36 -12.53
N ALA A 179 0.59 2.84 -12.39
CA ALA A 179 1.38 2.31 -13.50
C ALA A 179 0.94 0.90 -13.96
N LEU A 180 0.09 0.22 -13.19
CA LEU A 180 -0.48 -1.08 -13.54
C LEU A 180 -1.76 -0.97 -14.36
N GLU A 181 -2.42 0.19 -14.37
CA GLU A 181 -3.55 0.50 -15.27
C GLU A 181 -3.12 0.51 -16.75
#